data_AF-A0A936QS87-F1
#
_entry.id   AF-A0A936QS87-F1
#
_cell.length_a   1.000
_cell.length_b   1.000
_cell.length_c   1.000
_cell.angle_alpha   90.00
_cell.angle_beta   90.00
_cell.angle_gamma   90.00
#
_symmetry.space_group_name_H-M   'P 1'
#
loop_
_entity.id
_entity.type
_entity.pdbx_description
1 polymer ?
#
loop_
_entity_poly.entity_id
_entity_poly.type
_entity_poly.pdbx_seq_one_letter_code
_entity_poly.pdbx_strand_id
1 'polypeptide(L)'
;MSRNTNIEELQFPVMLKPVYIKKNKYKGLTNYSAVTGTINKKENVFSVVSRNYALILNEEAIVLGKRIFKEMFPESGEDEFIVFNINYPKTRSYCHIDLINENYKLNIWGNEVYVPFIRITNSYNKSRKLGFEIGFVRKVCDNGVIFESELVSLNYFHYNKSVKNVMDYINKDMKLKKLKDIEKSFIEYMRNLNEIRIEKKYFTNLTAKIFGLKFNTENVSAKYRRIIEKQKEEFLNIMEDLKKKYIGELGENAYGLFNTATAFANETKFVKCDRYNGYQTKAGKWVREIVRINNDKILEQYLEKSKDYFELKIIKNKKGEINMYDIIGDIHGHAGQLEKLLRKMGYEKNGKGYSHTERTAVFVGDFIDRGPKIRETLKIVRDMTENGKALAVMGNHEYNAMCYNTKNEKGEYLRKHNDNNTNQHSATIEQFGNHEAEWKSYLEWFHTLPLYLDLEEIRIVHACWDNDNIEILGDRNTISPDFLQELNSEKHCKSSSLFWAADECIKGREEKIPEGYKFYDKHGKARDEMRVRWYLNVSELNYEDFYMEEIAELKGKKVDTKNLKKKSYYLESEKPVFCGHYWFDGIPKTEKKNVACVDYSIGTGGKLTAYRWSGEKELSDENFIWVNAKGD
;
A
#
# COMPACT_ATOMS: atom_id res chain seq x y z
N MET A 1 -17.25 7.21 -23.60
CA MET A 1 -16.87 8.58 -24.04
C MET A 1 -16.44 8.46 -25.49
N SER A 2 -16.86 9.35 -26.40
CA SER A 2 -16.07 9.54 -27.62
C SER A 2 -14.66 9.90 -27.17
N ARG A 3 -13.64 9.22 -27.72
CA ARG A 3 -12.25 9.44 -27.31
C ARG A 3 -11.92 10.93 -27.42
N ASN A 4 -11.28 11.51 -26.40
CA ASN A 4 -10.86 12.89 -26.51
C ASN A 4 -9.59 12.93 -27.35
N THR A 5 -9.70 13.35 -28.59
CA THR A 5 -8.57 13.46 -29.52
C THR A 5 -8.11 14.92 -29.69
N ASN A 6 -8.75 15.88 -29.01
CA ASN A 6 -8.43 17.29 -29.15
C ASN A 6 -7.13 17.65 -28.41
N ILE A 7 -6.03 17.62 -29.14
CA ILE A 7 -4.70 17.91 -28.59
C ILE A 7 -4.44 19.40 -28.33
N GLU A 8 -5.19 20.28 -28.98
CA GLU A 8 -5.05 21.74 -28.83
C GLU A 8 -5.28 22.16 -27.37
N GLU A 9 -6.11 21.42 -26.62
CA GLU A 9 -6.35 21.68 -25.20
C GLU A 9 -5.13 21.49 -24.29
N LEU A 10 -4.10 20.80 -24.79
CA LEU A 10 -2.82 20.57 -24.12
C LEU A 10 -1.68 21.44 -24.67
N GLN A 11 -1.95 22.22 -25.72
CA GLN A 11 -1.01 23.14 -26.35
C GLN A 11 -1.24 24.54 -25.80
N PHE A 12 -0.57 24.85 -24.69
CA PHE A 12 -0.60 26.17 -24.08
C PHE A 12 0.81 26.60 -23.69
N PRO A 13 1.10 27.93 -23.66
CA PRO A 13 2.42 28.41 -23.29
C PRO A 13 2.78 27.99 -21.87
N VAL A 14 3.93 27.33 -21.72
CA VAL A 14 4.52 26.97 -20.42
C VAL A 14 5.97 27.43 -20.41
N MET A 15 6.38 28.06 -19.32
CA MET A 15 7.73 28.59 -19.17
C MET A 15 8.21 28.58 -17.72
N LEU A 16 9.52 28.68 -17.54
CA LEU A 16 10.13 28.90 -16.22
C LEU A 16 10.22 30.39 -15.92
N LYS A 17 9.72 30.80 -14.76
CA LYS A 17 9.81 32.18 -14.25
C LYS A 17 10.60 32.26 -12.94
N PRO A 18 11.29 33.38 -12.66
CA PRO A 18 12.00 33.56 -11.39
C PRO A 18 11.04 33.56 -10.20
N VAL A 19 11.47 32.97 -9.08
CA VAL A 19 10.71 32.96 -7.81
C VAL A 19 11.31 33.96 -6.84
N TYR A 20 10.45 34.68 -6.13
CA TYR A 20 10.84 35.65 -5.11
C TYR A 20 10.23 35.29 -3.77
N ILE A 21 11.00 35.41 -2.69
CA ILE A 21 10.50 35.33 -1.32
C ILE A 21 10.26 36.73 -0.77
N LYS A 22 9.09 36.96 -0.16
CA LYS A 22 8.75 38.23 0.49
C LYS A 22 9.14 38.14 1.97
N LYS A 23 10.15 38.91 2.37
CA LYS A 23 10.44 39.22 3.77
C LYS A 23 10.01 40.67 4.04
N ASN A 24 10.95 41.62 4.00
CA ASN A 24 10.66 43.07 4.01
C ASN A 24 10.75 43.72 2.61
N LYS A 25 11.53 43.12 1.70
CA LYS A 25 11.60 43.41 0.26
C LYS A 25 11.61 42.06 -0.49
N TYR A 26 11.25 42.06 -1.78
CA TYR A 26 11.32 40.85 -2.60
C TYR A 26 12.79 40.46 -2.84
N LYS A 27 13.16 39.23 -2.44
CA LYS A 27 14.48 38.65 -2.72
C LYS A 27 14.32 37.48 -3.68
N GLY A 28 15.00 37.54 -4.82
CA GLY A 28 15.00 36.45 -5.81
C GLY A 28 15.69 35.20 -5.27
N LEU A 29 15.11 34.03 -5.55
CA LEU A 29 15.68 32.73 -5.24
C LEU A 29 16.45 32.20 -6.45
N THR A 30 17.78 32.30 -6.43
CA THR A 30 18.63 32.00 -7.59
C THR A 30 18.66 30.54 -8.02
N ASN A 31 18.30 29.61 -7.13
CA ASN A 31 18.31 28.17 -7.40
C ASN A 31 16.92 27.60 -7.72
N TYR A 32 15.89 28.45 -7.81
CA TYR A 32 14.51 28.03 -7.98
C TYR A 32 13.79 28.82 -9.07
N SER A 33 13.00 28.11 -9.86
CA SER A 33 12.10 28.68 -10.86
C SER A 33 10.69 28.16 -10.65
N ALA A 34 9.68 28.94 -10.99
CA ALA A 34 8.30 28.51 -11.06
C ALA A 34 8.01 28.00 -12.47
N VAL A 35 7.42 26.81 -12.59
CA VAL A 35 6.80 26.36 -13.84
C VAL A 35 5.44 27.04 -13.93
N THR A 36 5.27 27.92 -14.90
CA THR A 36 4.04 28.68 -15.11
C THR A 36 3.45 28.39 -16.48
N GLY A 37 2.13 28.32 -16.60
CA GLY A 37 1.48 28.27 -17.90
C GLY A 37 0.19 29.07 -17.98
N THR A 38 -0.14 29.50 -19.20
CA THR A 38 -1.26 30.39 -19.47
C THR A 38 -2.42 29.60 -20.06
N ILE A 39 -3.49 29.42 -19.29
CA ILE A 39 -4.70 28.71 -19.71
C ILE A 39 -5.84 29.73 -19.71
N ASN A 40 -6.56 29.86 -20.83
CA ASN A 40 -7.67 30.81 -20.98
C ASN A 40 -7.31 32.24 -20.56
N LYS A 41 -6.14 32.73 -21.01
CA LYS A 41 -5.57 34.06 -20.67
C LYS A 41 -5.25 34.27 -19.17
N LYS A 42 -5.31 33.22 -18.34
CA LYS A 42 -4.93 33.25 -16.93
C LYS A 42 -3.62 32.51 -16.73
N GLU A 43 -2.66 33.17 -16.09
CA GLU A 43 -1.40 32.56 -15.68
C GLU A 43 -1.61 31.70 -14.43
N ASN A 44 -1.13 30.46 -14.49
CA ASN A 44 -1.19 29.51 -13.39
C ASN A 44 0.23 29.07 -13.04
N VAL A 45 0.53 28.98 -11.75
CA VAL A 45 1.77 28.40 -11.23
C VAL A 45 1.52 26.92 -10.96
N PHE A 46 2.23 26.03 -11.66
CA PHE A 46 2.08 24.58 -11.48
C PHE A 46 2.99 24.03 -10.39
N SER A 47 4.24 24.50 -10.32
CA SER A 47 5.18 24.08 -9.29
C SER A 47 6.38 25.01 -9.17
N VAL A 48 7.12 24.90 -8.06
CA VAL A 48 8.47 25.47 -7.90
C VAL A 48 9.50 24.35 -8.03
N VAL A 49 10.49 24.57 -8.88
CA VAL A 49 11.48 23.58 -9.31
C VAL A 49 12.91 24.09 -9.11
N SER A 50 13.86 23.18 -8.90
CA SER A 50 15.28 23.51 -8.78
C SER A 50 15.89 23.89 -10.13
N ARG A 51 17.04 24.58 -10.13
CA ARG A 51 17.81 24.98 -11.31
C ARG A 51 18.08 23.88 -12.36
N ASN A 52 18.15 22.61 -11.94
CA ASN A 52 18.44 21.48 -12.83
C ASN A 52 17.19 20.85 -13.47
N TYR A 53 16.00 21.41 -13.22
CA TYR A 53 14.75 20.90 -13.76
C TYR A 53 14.68 21.10 -15.27
N ALA A 54 14.37 20.04 -16.00
CA ALA A 54 14.11 20.07 -17.43
C ALA A 54 12.61 20.27 -17.67
N LEU A 55 12.23 21.47 -18.11
CA LEU A 55 10.88 21.71 -18.60
C LEU A 55 10.73 21.06 -19.97
N ILE A 56 9.79 20.12 -20.09
CA ILE A 56 9.46 19.43 -21.35
C ILE A 56 8.01 19.78 -21.70
N LEU A 57 7.81 20.44 -22.83
CA LEU A 57 6.50 20.79 -23.34
C LEU A 57 5.77 19.52 -23.83
N ASN A 58 4.44 19.55 -23.86
CA ASN A 58 3.67 18.41 -24.35
C ASN A 58 4.02 18.08 -25.81
N GLU A 59 4.26 19.10 -26.64
CA GLU A 59 4.72 18.95 -28.03
C GLU A 59 6.07 18.24 -28.13
N GLU A 60 7.03 18.62 -27.29
CA GLU A 60 8.35 17.96 -27.22
C GLU A 60 8.21 16.51 -26.77
N ALA A 61 7.36 16.24 -25.78
CA ALA A 61 7.06 14.89 -25.31
C ALA A 61 6.42 14.04 -26.42
N ILE A 62 5.52 14.60 -27.23
CA ILE A 62 4.91 13.93 -28.39
C ILE A 62 5.97 13.57 -29.43
N VAL A 63 6.86 14.51 -29.77
CA VAL A 63 7.96 14.25 -30.72
C VAL A 63 8.86 13.12 -30.23
N LEU A 64 9.21 13.10 -28.93
CA LEU A 64 9.97 12.01 -28.33
C LEU A 64 9.21 10.68 -28.41
N GLY A 65 7.91 10.67 -28.09
CA GLY A 65 7.08 9.47 -28.16
C GLY A 65 6.99 8.88 -29.57
N LYS A 66 6.78 9.73 -30.59
CA LYS A 66 6.77 9.29 -32.00
C LYS A 66 8.10 8.67 -32.42
N ARG A 67 9.23 9.24 -32.00
CA ARG A 67 10.57 8.69 -32.26
C ARG A 67 10.78 7.33 -31.60
N ILE A 68 10.43 7.21 -30.32
CA ILE A 68 10.51 5.93 -29.60
C ILE A 68 9.67 4.86 -30.31
N PHE A 69 8.45 5.22 -30.72
CA PHE A 69 7.58 4.30 -31.42
C PHE A 69 8.18 3.83 -32.75
N LYS A 70 8.72 4.75 -33.57
CA LYS A 70 9.34 4.41 -34.85
C LYS A 70 10.49 3.41 -34.70
N GLU A 71 11.32 3.59 -33.68
CA GLU A 71 12.43 2.67 -33.39
C GLU A 71 11.92 1.29 -32.95
N MET A 72 10.78 1.24 -32.25
CA MET A 72 10.15 -0.02 -31.85
C MET A 72 9.35 -0.69 -32.97
N PHE A 73 8.78 0.08 -33.89
CA PHE A 73 7.95 -0.41 -35.00
C PHE A 73 8.43 0.22 -36.32
N PRO A 74 9.57 -0.23 -36.90
CA PRO A 74 10.18 0.46 -38.05
C PRO A 74 9.36 0.42 -39.33
N GLU A 75 8.40 -0.50 -39.42
CA GLU A 75 7.44 -0.61 -40.51
C GLU A 75 6.31 0.44 -40.44
N SER A 76 6.31 1.29 -39.41
CA SER A 76 5.36 2.40 -39.20
C SER A 76 5.87 3.72 -39.80
N GLY A 77 5.06 4.43 -40.59
CA GLY A 77 5.39 5.77 -41.10
C GLY A 77 5.24 6.90 -40.05
N GLU A 78 5.99 8.01 -40.18
CA GLU A 78 5.98 9.14 -39.23
C GLU A 78 4.66 9.92 -39.18
N ASP A 79 3.94 9.97 -40.30
CA ASP A 79 2.66 10.67 -40.46
C ASP A 79 1.45 9.78 -40.14
N GLU A 80 1.69 8.54 -39.70
CA GLU A 80 0.64 7.52 -39.50
C GLU A 80 0.18 7.41 -38.04
N PHE A 81 0.76 8.23 -37.15
CA PHE A 81 0.41 8.29 -35.73
C PHE A 81 -0.78 9.20 -35.50
N ILE A 82 -1.89 8.61 -35.07
CA ILE A 82 -3.07 9.37 -34.67
C ILE A 82 -3.17 9.46 -33.15
N VAL A 83 -3.67 10.61 -32.69
CA VAL A 83 -4.06 10.78 -31.29
C VAL A 83 -5.26 9.89 -31.05
N PHE A 84 -5.04 8.84 -30.27
CA PHE A 84 -6.10 7.90 -29.92
C PHE A 84 -6.97 8.45 -28.82
N ASN A 85 -6.36 8.99 -27.77
CA ASN A 85 -7.06 9.49 -26.60
C ASN A 85 -6.15 10.40 -25.77
N ILE A 86 -6.76 11.37 -25.09
CA ILE A 86 -6.07 12.30 -24.21
C ILE A 86 -6.82 12.37 -22.88
N ASN A 87 -6.07 12.29 -21.77
CA ASN A 87 -6.59 12.44 -20.41
C ASN A 87 -5.77 13.47 -19.63
N TYR A 88 -6.46 14.44 -19.01
CA TYR A 88 -5.85 15.44 -18.13
C TYR A 88 -6.86 15.93 -17.08
N PRO A 89 -6.39 16.39 -15.90
CA PRO A 89 -7.26 17.05 -14.93
C PRO A 89 -7.65 18.45 -15.43
N LYS A 90 -8.72 19.04 -14.88
CA LYS A 90 -9.15 20.41 -15.24
C LYS A 90 -8.03 21.46 -15.13
N THR A 91 -7.08 21.25 -14.23
CA THR A 91 -5.91 22.12 -14.02
C THR A 91 -4.90 22.05 -15.16
N ARG A 92 -4.93 21.01 -16.02
CA ARG A 92 -3.92 20.70 -17.05
C ARG A 92 -2.49 20.59 -16.50
N SER A 93 -2.37 20.26 -15.21
CA SER A 93 -1.07 20.17 -14.52
C SER A 93 -0.26 18.92 -14.90
N TYR A 94 -0.92 17.91 -15.47
CA TYR A 94 -0.30 16.76 -16.12
C TYR A 94 -1.22 16.27 -17.26
N CYS A 95 -0.71 15.41 -18.12
CA CYS A 95 -1.52 14.73 -19.13
C CYS A 95 -1.03 13.30 -19.40
N HIS A 96 -1.93 12.51 -19.98
CA HIS A 96 -1.65 11.27 -20.70
C HIS A 96 -2.11 11.46 -22.14
N ILE A 97 -1.23 11.21 -23.10
CA ILE A 97 -1.50 11.31 -24.54
C ILE A 97 -1.23 9.93 -25.13
N ASP A 98 -2.29 9.29 -25.62
CA ASP A 98 -2.24 7.97 -26.22
C ASP A 98 -2.16 8.14 -27.74
N LEU A 99 -1.08 7.64 -28.35
CA LEU A 99 -0.90 7.60 -29.80
C LEU A 99 -1.01 6.13 -30.27
N ILE A 100 -1.62 5.90 -31.43
CA ILE A 100 -1.66 4.58 -32.07
C ILE A 100 -1.15 4.64 -33.51
N ASN A 101 -0.74 3.49 -34.04
CA ASN A 101 -0.56 3.31 -35.48
C ASN A 101 -1.68 2.38 -36.02
N GLU A 102 -2.57 2.89 -36.86
CA GLU A 102 -3.71 2.11 -37.37
C GLU A 102 -3.37 1.09 -38.47
N ASN A 103 -2.20 1.25 -39.10
CA ASN A 103 -1.73 0.42 -40.20
C ASN A 103 -1.12 -0.89 -39.69
N TYR A 104 -0.56 -0.88 -38.49
CA TYR A 104 -0.04 -2.08 -37.85
C TYR A 104 -1.16 -2.88 -37.18
N LYS A 105 -1.54 -4.01 -37.78
CA LYS A 105 -2.64 -4.86 -37.30
C LYS A 105 -2.12 -6.20 -36.79
N LEU A 106 -2.36 -6.48 -35.52
CA LEU A 106 -2.13 -7.75 -34.88
C LEU A 106 -3.47 -8.50 -34.76
N ASN A 107 -3.66 -9.56 -35.53
CA ASN A 107 -4.85 -10.42 -35.43
C ASN A 107 -4.61 -11.52 -34.40
N ILE A 108 -5.43 -11.56 -33.34
CA ILE A 108 -5.31 -12.56 -32.27
C ILE A 108 -6.13 -13.82 -32.62
N TRP A 109 -7.43 -13.66 -32.89
CA TRP A 109 -8.34 -14.67 -33.45
C TRP A 109 -9.59 -14.03 -34.06
N GLY A 110 -10.17 -14.65 -35.09
CA GLY A 110 -11.42 -14.17 -35.72
C GLY A 110 -11.29 -12.70 -36.17
N ASN A 111 -12.17 -11.85 -35.63
CA ASN A 111 -12.21 -10.40 -35.90
C ASN A 111 -11.48 -9.56 -34.82
N GLU A 112 -10.74 -10.19 -33.90
CA GLU A 112 -10.00 -9.52 -32.84
C GLU A 112 -8.68 -8.92 -33.33
N VAL A 113 -8.75 -7.65 -33.73
CA VAL A 113 -7.60 -6.88 -34.22
C VAL A 113 -7.11 -5.92 -33.16
N TYR A 114 -5.82 -5.98 -32.86
CA TYR A 114 -5.10 -5.06 -31.98
C TYR A 114 -4.10 -4.23 -32.79
N VAL A 115 -3.79 -3.03 -32.30
CA VAL A 115 -2.80 -2.12 -32.89
C VAL A 115 -1.85 -1.63 -31.79
N PRO A 116 -0.57 -1.41 -32.07
CA PRO A 116 0.38 -0.90 -31.10
C PRO A 116 0.03 0.54 -30.73
N PHE A 117 0.28 0.89 -29.46
CA PHE A 117 0.09 2.22 -28.93
C PHE A 117 1.28 2.65 -28.07
N ILE A 118 1.46 3.96 -27.94
CA ILE A 118 2.34 4.58 -26.94
C ILE A 118 1.55 5.60 -26.15
N ARG A 119 1.63 5.48 -24.83
CA ARG A 119 1.16 6.48 -23.89
C ARG A 119 2.30 7.35 -23.45
N ILE A 120 2.11 8.64 -23.61
CA ILE A 120 3.02 9.68 -23.17
C ILE A 120 2.44 10.32 -21.92
N THR A 121 3.16 10.23 -20.82
CA THR A 121 2.81 10.90 -19.56
C THR A 121 3.73 12.09 -19.37
N ASN A 122 3.18 13.29 -19.21
CA ASN A 122 3.97 14.49 -18.95
C ASN A 122 3.35 15.31 -17.81
N SER A 123 4.16 15.97 -16.97
CA SER A 123 3.65 16.82 -15.91
C SER A 123 4.42 18.12 -15.71
N TYR A 124 3.69 19.18 -15.36
CA TYR A 124 4.22 20.50 -15.03
C TYR A 124 4.28 20.74 -13.52
N ASN A 125 3.57 19.92 -12.73
CA ASN A 125 3.49 20.04 -11.27
C ASN A 125 4.39 19.05 -10.51
N LYS A 126 5.23 18.27 -11.21
CA LYS A 126 6.06 17.17 -10.67
C LYS A 126 5.30 15.99 -10.08
N SER A 127 3.98 15.90 -10.27
CA SER A 127 3.20 14.76 -9.78
C SER A 127 3.52 13.46 -10.52
N ARG A 128 4.09 13.55 -11.74
CA ARG A 128 4.43 12.40 -12.57
C ARG A 128 5.80 12.59 -13.23
N LYS A 129 6.51 11.49 -13.45
CA LYS A 129 7.70 11.46 -14.31
C LYS A 129 7.28 11.62 -15.77
N LEU A 130 8.19 12.08 -16.63
CA LEU A 130 8.02 11.96 -18.07
C LEU A 130 8.07 10.46 -18.40
N GLY A 131 6.96 9.90 -18.87
CA GLY A 131 6.81 8.46 -19.05
C GLY A 131 6.39 8.12 -20.48
N PHE A 132 6.96 7.05 -21.01
CA PHE A 132 6.57 6.44 -22.28
C PHE A 132 6.22 4.98 -22.03
N GLU A 133 4.95 4.63 -22.14
CA GLU A 133 4.44 3.27 -21.94
C GLU A 133 3.97 2.72 -23.28
N ILE A 134 4.45 1.54 -23.67
CA ILE A 134 4.19 0.97 -24.99
C ILE A 134 3.47 -0.35 -24.83
N GLY A 135 2.45 -0.58 -25.66
CA GLY A 135 1.69 -1.83 -25.65
C GLY A 135 0.76 -1.97 -26.85
N PHE A 136 -0.32 -2.75 -26.70
CA PHE A 136 -1.33 -2.98 -27.75
C PHE A 136 -2.72 -2.55 -27.31
N VAL A 137 -3.52 -2.01 -28.23
CA VAL A 137 -4.92 -1.61 -28.00
C VAL A 137 -5.84 -2.23 -29.06
N ARG A 138 -7.05 -2.63 -28.66
CA ARG A 138 -8.03 -3.25 -29.54
C ARG A 138 -8.60 -2.22 -30.54
N LYS A 139 -8.54 -2.51 -31.84
CA LYS A 139 -8.93 -1.60 -32.94
C LYS A 139 -10.43 -1.27 -32.94
N VAL A 140 -11.28 -2.28 -32.72
CA VAL A 140 -12.75 -2.20 -32.93
C VAL A 140 -13.52 -1.74 -31.68
N CYS A 141 -12.83 -1.40 -30.59
CA CYS A 141 -13.47 -1.18 -29.30
C CYS A 141 -13.69 0.30 -28.96
N ASP A 142 -14.95 0.74 -28.85
CA ASP A 142 -15.32 2.02 -28.23
C ASP A 142 -15.11 2.03 -26.71
N ASN A 143 -14.84 0.86 -26.09
CA ASN A 143 -14.72 0.67 -24.64
C ASN A 143 -13.31 0.89 -24.08
N GLY A 144 -12.58 1.85 -24.63
CA GLY A 144 -11.35 2.31 -23.99
C GLY A 144 -10.21 1.30 -23.95
N VAL A 145 -9.07 1.79 -23.50
CA VAL A 145 -7.75 1.21 -23.78
C VAL A 145 -7.41 0.04 -22.85
N ILE A 146 -6.90 -1.04 -23.43
CA ILE A 146 -6.30 -2.15 -22.70
C ILE A 146 -4.81 -1.87 -22.56
N PHE A 147 -4.35 -1.48 -21.37
CA PHE A 147 -2.93 -1.28 -21.10
C PHE A 147 -2.30 -2.59 -20.67
N GLU A 148 -1.62 -3.26 -21.60
CA GLU A 148 -0.55 -4.17 -21.23
C GLU A 148 0.62 -3.34 -20.69
N SER A 149 0.63 -3.10 -19.39
CA SER A 149 1.61 -2.22 -18.75
C SER A 149 3.04 -2.78 -18.73
N GLU A 150 3.34 -3.86 -19.46
CA GLU A 150 4.69 -4.37 -19.61
C GLU A 150 4.89 -4.89 -21.02
N LEU A 151 5.30 -4.00 -21.92
CA LEU A 151 6.16 -4.39 -23.04
C LEU A 151 7.43 -3.53 -23.02
N VAL A 152 7.31 -2.21 -22.83
CA VAL A 152 8.41 -1.30 -22.45
C VAL A 152 7.83 -0.09 -21.69
N SER A 153 8.42 0.27 -20.53
CA SER A 153 8.14 1.53 -19.84
C SER A 153 9.43 2.33 -19.65
N LEU A 154 9.50 3.52 -20.22
CA LEU A 154 10.63 4.44 -20.10
C LEU A 154 10.21 5.65 -19.26
N ASN A 155 10.75 5.74 -18.05
CA ASN A 155 10.40 6.82 -17.11
C ASN A 155 11.61 7.69 -16.79
N TYR A 156 11.44 8.99 -16.97
CA TYR A 156 12.48 9.99 -16.78
C TYR A 156 12.02 11.05 -15.81
N PHE A 157 12.86 11.31 -14.81
CA PHE A 157 12.69 12.51 -14.01
C PHE A 157 12.95 13.74 -14.88
N HIS A 158 12.24 14.83 -14.59
CA HIS A 158 12.43 16.12 -15.25
C HIS A 158 13.75 16.79 -14.85
N TYR A 159 14.89 16.18 -15.20
CA TYR A 159 16.24 16.69 -15.00
C TYR A 159 17.03 16.64 -16.30
N ASN A 160 17.84 17.67 -16.58
CA ASN A 160 18.54 17.84 -17.86
C ASN A 160 19.39 16.62 -18.27
N LYS A 161 20.03 15.94 -17.31
CA LYS A 161 20.84 14.73 -17.58
C LYS A 161 19.96 13.52 -17.93
N SER A 162 18.80 13.38 -17.30
CA SER A 162 17.86 12.28 -17.55
C SER A 162 17.22 12.38 -18.93
N VAL A 163 16.89 13.59 -19.39
CA VAL A 163 16.28 13.80 -20.70
C VAL A 163 17.29 13.57 -21.85
N LYS A 164 18.56 13.98 -21.69
CA LYS A 164 19.62 13.67 -22.68
C LYS A 164 19.80 12.16 -22.87
N ASN A 165 19.71 11.39 -21.79
CA ASN A 165 19.84 9.93 -21.83
C ASN A 165 18.66 9.21 -22.53
N VAL A 166 17.52 9.88 -22.77
CA VAL A 166 16.35 9.29 -23.45
C VAL A 166 16.75 8.76 -24.83
N MET A 167 17.57 9.51 -25.57
CA MET A 167 18.00 9.14 -26.92
C MET A 167 19.14 8.11 -26.91
N ASP A 168 20.03 8.15 -25.91
CA ASP A 168 21.17 7.24 -25.82
C ASP A 168 20.75 5.80 -25.47
N TYR A 169 19.62 5.63 -24.75
CA TYR A 169 19.11 4.32 -24.35
C TYR A 169 18.43 3.55 -25.48
N ILE A 170 17.80 4.26 -26.42
CA ILE A 170 17.10 3.67 -27.56
C ILE A 170 18.08 2.90 -28.47
N ASN A 171 19.31 3.40 -28.60
CA ASN A 171 20.34 2.82 -29.47
C ASN A 171 21.06 1.58 -28.92
N LYS A 172 20.95 1.24 -27.63
CA LYS A 172 21.78 0.17 -27.03
C LYS A 172 21.05 -1.14 -26.70
N ASP A 173 19.72 -1.17 -26.59
CA ASP A 173 19.05 -2.34 -25.98
C ASP A 173 17.74 -2.86 -26.63
N MET A 174 17.26 -2.27 -27.73
CA MET A 174 16.07 -2.75 -28.45
C MET A 174 16.43 -3.48 -29.75
N LYS A 175 16.80 -4.75 -29.65
CA LYS A 175 16.79 -5.63 -30.83
C LYS A 175 15.34 -5.91 -31.23
N LEU A 176 15.01 -5.74 -32.50
CA LEU A 176 13.76 -6.13 -33.19
C LEU A 176 13.18 -7.50 -32.75
N LYS A 177 14.05 -8.42 -32.31
CA LYS A 177 13.71 -9.74 -31.77
C LYS A 177 12.84 -9.68 -30.50
N LYS A 178 13.11 -8.75 -29.57
CA LYS A 178 12.32 -8.56 -28.35
C LYS A 178 10.87 -8.19 -28.69
N LEU A 179 10.63 -7.41 -29.73
CA LEU A 179 9.27 -7.00 -30.14
C LEU A 179 8.44 -8.19 -30.66
N LYS A 180 9.04 -9.05 -31.50
CA LYS A 180 8.34 -10.25 -31.98
C LYS A 180 8.07 -11.25 -30.86
N ASP A 181 8.97 -11.37 -29.88
CA ASP A 181 8.75 -12.19 -28.69
C ASP A 181 7.60 -11.63 -27.83
N ILE A 182 7.54 -10.30 -27.72
CA ILE A 182 6.47 -9.54 -27.06
C ILE A 182 5.11 -9.76 -27.73
N GLU A 183 5.03 -9.67 -29.06
CA GLU A 183 3.80 -9.94 -29.81
C GLU A 183 3.33 -11.37 -29.65
N LYS A 184 4.26 -12.32 -29.73
CA LYS A 184 3.95 -13.74 -29.53
C LYS A 184 3.42 -13.99 -28.13
N SER A 185 4.07 -13.43 -27.11
CA SER A 185 3.63 -13.51 -25.73
C SER A 185 2.25 -12.89 -25.54
N PHE A 186 1.98 -11.74 -26.18
CA PHE A 186 0.67 -11.09 -26.11
C PHE A 186 -0.44 -11.94 -26.73
N ILE A 187 -0.20 -12.51 -27.92
CA ILE A 187 -1.16 -13.41 -28.57
C ILE A 187 -1.48 -14.60 -27.66
N GLU A 188 -0.46 -15.19 -27.02
CA GLU A 188 -0.63 -16.30 -26.10
C GLU A 188 -1.39 -15.89 -24.83
N TYR A 189 -1.08 -14.73 -24.25
CA TYR A 189 -1.83 -14.17 -23.12
C TYR A 189 -3.32 -14.00 -23.41
N MET A 190 -3.65 -13.45 -24.57
CA MET A 190 -5.03 -13.24 -24.98
C MET A 190 -5.75 -14.57 -25.21
N ARG A 191 -5.08 -15.57 -25.81
CA ARG A 191 -5.68 -16.90 -26.02
C ARG A 191 -6.00 -17.57 -24.69
N ASN A 192 -5.08 -17.51 -23.73
CA ASN A 192 -5.30 -18.07 -22.39
C ASN A 192 -6.50 -17.43 -21.67
N LEU A 193 -6.73 -16.12 -21.82
CA LEU A 193 -7.92 -15.46 -21.26
C LEU A 193 -9.24 -16.05 -21.82
N ASN A 194 -9.25 -16.43 -23.09
CA ASN A 194 -10.43 -17.00 -23.71
C ASN A 194 -10.71 -18.44 -23.24
N GLU A 195 -9.68 -19.15 -22.80
CA GLU A 195 -9.77 -20.53 -22.30
C GLU A 195 -10.19 -20.61 -20.83
N ILE A 196 -9.85 -19.61 -20.02
CA ILE A 196 -10.20 -19.57 -18.59
C ILE A 196 -11.70 -19.35 -18.44
N ARG A 197 -12.44 -20.39 -18.01
CA ARG A 197 -13.88 -20.31 -17.76
C ARG A 197 -14.17 -19.47 -16.51
N ILE A 198 -15.08 -18.50 -16.62
CA ILE A 198 -15.60 -17.72 -15.50
C ILE A 198 -17.11 -17.67 -15.65
N GLU A 199 -17.84 -18.28 -14.71
CA GLU A 199 -19.29 -18.31 -14.75
C GLU A 199 -19.91 -16.90 -14.57
N LYS A 200 -21.09 -16.66 -15.17
CA LYS A 200 -21.83 -15.38 -15.07
C LYS A 200 -21.94 -14.84 -13.65
N LYS A 201 -22.09 -15.73 -12.66
CA LYS A 201 -22.27 -15.37 -11.24
C LYS A 201 -21.08 -14.58 -10.66
N TYR A 202 -19.88 -14.72 -11.22
CA TYR A 202 -18.68 -14.04 -10.72
C TYR A 202 -18.45 -12.67 -11.35
N PHE A 203 -19.07 -12.36 -12.48
CA PHE A 203 -18.74 -11.16 -13.26
C PHE A 203 -18.89 -9.88 -12.45
N THR A 204 -20.04 -9.70 -11.79
CA THR A 204 -20.34 -8.50 -11.01
C THR A 204 -19.32 -8.29 -9.88
N ASN A 205 -19.05 -9.35 -9.12
CA ASN A 205 -18.24 -9.25 -7.91
C ASN A 205 -16.75 -9.14 -8.24
N LEU A 206 -16.29 -9.84 -9.27
CA LEU A 206 -14.93 -9.68 -9.78
C LEU A 206 -14.72 -8.29 -10.38
N THR A 207 -15.66 -7.74 -11.15
CA THR A 207 -15.51 -6.36 -11.67
C THR A 207 -15.38 -5.34 -10.53
N ALA A 208 -16.16 -5.49 -9.46
CA ALA A 208 -15.99 -4.66 -8.27
C ALA A 208 -14.62 -4.86 -7.61
N LYS A 209 -14.17 -6.12 -7.47
CA LYS A 209 -12.86 -6.50 -6.92
C LYS A 209 -11.72 -5.87 -7.70
N ILE A 210 -11.76 -5.99 -9.03
CA ILE A 210 -10.79 -5.40 -9.96
C ILE A 210 -10.66 -3.91 -9.71
N PHE A 211 -11.77 -3.19 -9.56
CA PHE A 211 -11.75 -1.73 -9.43
C PHE A 211 -11.59 -1.20 -8.01
N GLY A 212 -11.67 -2.05 -6.99
CA GLY A 212 -11.60 -1.58 -5.61
C GLY A 212 -12.93 -1.00 -5.11
N LEU A 213 -14.06 -1.36 -5.72
CA LEU A 213 -15.36 -0.74 -5.45
C LEU A 213 -16.01 -1.37 -4.22
N LYS A 214 -16.02 -0.61 -3.12
CA LYS A 214 -16.69 -1.01 -1.87
C LYS A 214 -17.95 -0.18 -1.67
N PHE A 215 -19.06 -0.84 -1.35
CA PHE A 215 -20.36 -0.21 -1.10
C PHE A 215 -20.83 -0.43 0.34
N ASN A 216 -19.97 -0.10 1.32
CA ASN A 216 -20.29 -0.30 2.74
C ASN A 216 -21.23 0.82 3.26
N THR A 217 -22.30 0.42 3.96
CA THR A 217 -23.31 1.31 4.55
C THR A 217 -23.33 1.30 6.09
N GLU A 218 -22.39 0.57 6.71
CA GLU A 218 -22.16 0.49 8.15
C GLU A 218 -21.44 1.77 8.63
N ASN A 219 -21.80 2.24 9.83
CA ASN A 219 -21.17 3.38 10.51
C ASN A 219 -21.10 4.70 9.72
N VAL A 220 -21.88 4.84 8.64
CA VAL A 220 -22.04 6.09 7.89
C VAL A 220 -23.38 6.77 8.22
N SER A 221 -23.39 8.10 8.25
CA SER A 221 -24.62 8.86 8.50
C SER A 221 -25.69 8.60 7.43
N ALA A 222 -26.97 8.79 7.77
CA ALA A 222 -28.10 8.50 6.89
C ALA A 222 -28.00 9.16 5.50
N LYS A 223 -27.40 10.35 5.42
CA LYS A 223 -27.13 11.06 4.17
C LYS A 223 -26.14 10.29 3.28
N TYR A 224 -25.04 9.82 3.85
CA TYR A 224 -24.00 9.08 3.12
C TYR A 224 -24.45 7.67 2.77
N ARG A 225 -25.22 7.00 3.65
CA ARG A 225 -25.85 5.71 3.34
C ARG A 225 -26.64 5.76 2.04
N ARG A 226 -27.53 6.75 1.88
CA ARG A 226 -28.32 6.94 0.65
C ARG A 226 -27.46 7.15 -0.60
N ILE A 227 -26.33 7.85 -0.47
CA ILE A 227 -25.40 8.07 -1.59
C ILE A 227 -24.72 6.75 -1.99
N ILE A 228 -24.28 5.96 -1.02
CA ILE A 228 -23.60 4.68 -1.25
C ILE A 228 -24.58 3.65 -1.82
N GLU A 229 -25.80 3.58 -1.30
CA GLU A 229 -26.89 2.73 -1.82
C GLU A 229 -27.21 3.10 -3.26
N LYS A 230 -27.35 4.39 -3.57
CA LYS A 230 -27.57 4.86 -4.94
C LYS A 230 -26.41 4.49 -5.87
N GLN A 231 -25.17 4.65 -5.43
CA GLN A 231 -24.00 4.23 -6.22
C GLN A 231 -23.96 2.72 -6.42
N LYS A 232 -24.33 1.93 -5.40
CA LYS A 232 -24.40 0.47 -5.50
C LYS A 232 -25.45 0.03 -6.52
N GLU A 233 -26.64 0.62 -6.45
CA GLU A 233 -27.73 0.36 -7.40
C GLU A 233 -27.32 0.73 -8.82
N GLU A 234 -26.72 1.90 -9.01
CA GLU A 234 -26.21 2.36 -10.31
C GLU A 234 -25.16 1.40 -10.88
N PHE A 235 -24.19 0.97 -10.06
CA PHE A 235 -23.22 -0.05 -10.44
C PHE A 235 -23.88 -1.35 -10.88
N LEU A 236 -24.82 -1.87 -10.09
CA LEU A 236 -25.49 -3.14 -10.36
C LEU A 236 -26.28 -3.11 -11.67
N ASN A 237 -26.99 -2.01 -11.92
CA ASN A 237 -27.75 -1.81 -13.15
C ASN A 237 -26.84 -1.80 -14.38
N ILE A 238 -25.76 -1.01 -14.34
CA ILE A 238 -24.76 -0.97 -15.42
C ILE A 238 -24.17 -2.37 -15.65
N MET A 239 -23.81 -3.07 -14.57
CA MET A 239 -23.19 -4.38 -14.67
C MET A 239 -24.13 -5.43 -15.29
N GLU A 240 -25.44 -5.41 -15.02
CA GLU A 240 -26.34 -6.40 -15.62
C GLU A 240 -26.46 -6.21 -17.14
N ASP A 241 -26.53 -4.96 -17.61
CA ASP A 241 -26.55 -4.64 -19.04
C ASP A 241 -25.24 -5.07 -19.73
N LEU A 242 -24.09 -4.71 -19.16
CA LEU A 242 -22.79 -5.04 -19.72
C LEU A 242 -22.52 -6.55 -19.69
N LYS A 243 -22.86 -7.24 -18.60
CA LYS A 243 -22.74 -8.70 -18.50
C LYS A 243 -23.56 -9.38 -19.58
N LYS A 244 -24.82 -8.97 -19.75
CA LYS A 244 -25.71 -9.56 -20.76
C LYS A 244 -25.12 -9.40 -22.16
N LYS A 245 -24.59 -8.21 -22.48
CA LYS A 245 -23.92 -7.94 -23.76
C LYS A 245 -22.69 -8.82 -23.97
N TYR A 246 -21.69 -8.74 -23.08
CA TYR A 246 -20.40 -9.39 -23.33
C TYR A 246 -20.42 -10.90 -23.11
N ILE A 247 -21.29 -11.43 -22.25
CA ILE A 247 -21.49 -12.88 -22.18
C ILE A 247 -22.15 -13.39 -23.46
N GLY A 248 -23.11 -12.66 -24.01
CA GLY A 248 -23.76 -13.01 -25.29
C GLY A 248 -22.79 -12.95 -26.48
N GLU A 249 -21.90 -11.97 -26.50
CA GLU A 249 -20.93 -11.77 -27.60
C GLU A 249 -19.68 -12.66 -27.46
N LEU A 250 -19.15 -12.85 -26.24
CA LEU A 250 -17.81 -13.41 -25.99
C LEU A 250 -17.80 -14.65 -25.09
N GLY A 251 -18.93 -15.00 -24.47
CA GLY A 251 -19.07 -16.17 -23.60
C GLY A 251 -18.69 -15.96 -22.13
N GLU A 252 -18.86 -17.03 -21.34
CA GLU A 252 -18.55 -17.10 -19.90
C GLU A 252 -17.08 -17.49 -19.66
N ASN A 253 -16.17 -16.58 -20.01
CA ASN A 253 -14.73 -16.73 -19.85
C ASN A 253 -14.07 -15.45 -19.33
N ALA A 254 -12.79 -15.53 -18.97
CA ALA A 254 -12.05 -14.38 -18.46
C ALA A 254 -11.95 -13.25 -19.49
N TYR A 255 -11.94 -13.57 -20.79
CA TYR A 255 -12.01 -12.57 -21.86
C TYR A 255 -13.34 -11.80 -21.88
N GLY A 256 -14.48 -12.47 -21.69
CA GLY A 256 -15.80 -11.86 -21.58
C GLY A 256 -15.91 -10.97 -20.34
N LEU A 257 -15.39 -11.43 -19.19
CA LEU A 257 -15.32 -10.62 -17.97
C LEU A 257 -14.41 -9.40 -18.16
N PHE A 258 -13.27 -9.58 -18.81
CA PHE A 258 -12.33 -8.50 -19.10
C PHE A 258 -13.02 -7.37 -19.89
N ASN A 259 -13.73 -7.72 -20.96
CA ASN A 259 -14.47 -6.76 -21.78
C ASN A 259 -15.64 -6.12 -21.01
N THR A 260 -16.29 -6.86 -20.12
CA THR A 260 -17.31 -6.31 -19.22
C THR A 260 -16.71 -5.25 -18.30
N ALA A 261 -15.57 -5.54 -17.67
CA ALA A 261 -14.90 -4.63 -16.75
C ALA A 261 -14.38 -3.37 -17.48
N THR A 262 -13.74 -3.52 -18.64
CA THR A 262 -13.25 -2.36 -19.41
C THR A 262 -14.39 -1.50 -19.95
N ALA A 263 -15.52 -2.10 -20.36
CA ALA A 263 -16.73 -1.34 -20.69
C ALA A 263 -17.28 -0.58 -19.49
N PHE A 264 -17.31 -1.20 -18.31
CA PHE A 264 -17.71 -0.51 -17.08
C PHE A 264 -16.79 0.68 -16.79
N ALA A 265 -15.48 0.54 -17.01
CA ALA A 265 -14.52 1.63 -16.83
C ALA A 265 -14.80 2.86 -17.73
N ASN A 266 -15.61 2.71 -18.79
CA ASN A 266 -16.02 3.78 -19.70
C ASN A 266 -17.38 4.39 -19.38
N GLU A 267 -18.12 3.84 -18.41
CA GLU A 267 -19.48 4.26 -18.12
C GLU A 267 -19.48 5.61 -17.38
N THR A 268 -19.80 6.68 -18.11
CA THR A 268 -19.65 8.05 -17.61
C THR A 268 -20.64 8.41 -16.51
N LYS A 269 -21.76 7.67 -16.40
CA LYS A 269 -22.69 7.81 -15.28
C LYS A 269 -22.01 7.49 -13.95
N PHE A 270 -21.08 6.54 -13.94
CA PHE A 270 -20.40 6.07 -12.73
C PHE A 270 -18.93 6.51 -12.62
N VAL A 271 -18.18 6.44 -13.72
CA VAL A 271 -16.73 6.66 -13.76
C VAL A 271 -16.43 8.10 -14.20
N LYS A 272 -15.78 8.86 -13.30
CA LYS A 272 -15.29 10.21 -13.58
C LYS A 272 -14.00 10.14 -14.43
N CYS A 273 -13.75 11.17 -15.27
CA CYS A 273 -12.62 11.20 -16.22
C CYS A 273 -11.24 10.96 -15.57
N ASP A 274 -11.04 11.41 -14.34
CA ASP A 274 -9.80 11.24 -13.57
C ASP A 274 -9.58 9.79 -13.11
N ARG A 275 -10.65 9.01 -12.91
CA ARG A 275 -10.58 7.59 -12.53
C ARG A 275 -10.48 6.63 -13.70
N TYR A 276 -10.84 7.07 -14.91
CA TYR A 276 -10.82 6.26 -16.13
C TYR A 276 -9.50 5.52 -16.33
N ASN A 277 -8.38 6.25 -16.27
CA ASN A 277 -7.07 5.65 -16.48
C ASN A 277 -6.74 4.62 -15.39
N GLY A 278 -7.00 4.96 -14.13
CA GLY A 278 -6.76 4.05 -13.00
C GLY A 278 -7.56 2.76 -13.10
N TYR A 279 -8.80 2.81 -13.61
CA TYR A 279 -9.62 1.61 -13.80
C TYR A 279 -9.09 0.77 -14.97
N GLN A 280 -8.74 1.38 -16.11
CA GLN A 280 -8.14 0.63 -17.22
C GLN A 280 -6.84 -0.08 -16.80
N THR A 281 -5.98 0.58 -16.03
CA THR A 281 -4.76 -0.06 -15.47
C THR A 281 -5.10 -1.22 -14.54
N LYS A 282 -6.12 -1.09 -13.68
CA LYS A 282 -6.56 -2.16 -12.77
C LYS A 282 -7.11 -3.37 -13.54
N ALA A 283 -7.90 -3.16 -14.59
CA ALA A 283 -8.38 -4.24 -15.45
C ALA A 283 -7.22 -4.99 -16.13
N GLY A 284 -6.22 -4.27 -16.65
CA GLY A 284 -5.01 -4.87 -17.21
C GLY A 284 -4.17 -5.64 -16.18
N LYS A 285 -4.08 -5.13 -14.94
CA LYS A 285 -3.40 -5.84 -13.84
C LYS A 285 -4.09 -7.16 -13.49
N TRP A 286 -5.42 -7.16 -13.47
CA TRP A 286 -6.21 -8.36 -13.20
C TRP A 286 -6.00 -9.46 -14.25
N VAL A 287 -5.92 -9.09 -15.54
CA VAL A 287 -5.61 -10.04 -16.61
C VAL A 287 -4.30 -10.80 -16.34
N ARG A 288 -3.26 -10.11 -15.86
CA ARG A 288 -1.98 -10.75 -15.53
C ARG A 288 -2.08 -11.68 -14.32
N GLU A 289 -2.94 -11.33 -13.36
CA GLU A 289 -3.19 -12.18 -12.21
C GLU A 289 -3.90 -13.46 -12.63
N ILE A 290 -5.00 -13.35 -13.39
CA ILE A 290 -5.84 -14.49 -13.73
C ILE A 290 -5.16 -15.47 -14.67
N VAL A 291 -4.37 -15.00 -15.66
CA VAL A 291 -3.67 -15.88 -16.61
C VAL A 291 -2.51 -16.65 -15.96
N ARG A 292 -1.96 -16.17 -14.83
CA ARG A 292 -0.94 -16.90 -14.08
C ARG A 292 -1.51 -18.05 -13.26
N ILE A 293 -2.83 -18.12 -13.09
CA ILE A 293 -3.48 -19.22 -12.40
C ILE A 293 -3.58 -20.41 -13.36
N ASN A 294 -2.65 -21.34 -13.24
CA ASN A 294 -2.55 -22.54 -14.08
C ASN A 294 -3.16 -23.80 -13.45
N ASN A 295 -3.99 -23.63 -12.41
CA ASN A 295 -4.56 -24.72 -11.63
C ASN A 295 -6.04 -24.44 -11.34
N ASP A 296 -6.92 -25.34 -11.77
CA ASP A 296 -8.38 -25.20 -11.65
C ASP A 296 -8.85 -25.02 -10.20
N LYS A 297 -8.20 -25.69 -9.24
CA LYS A 297 -8.54 -25.56 -7.82
C LYS A 297 -8.17 -24.19 -7.26
N ILE A 298 -7.03 -23.63 -7.70
CA ILE A 298 -6.62 -22.27 -7.31
C ILE A 298 -7.55 -21.24 -7.97
N LEU A 299 -7.95 -21.48 -9.22
CA LEU A 299 -8.90 -20.64 -9.93
C LEU A 299 -10.25 -20.63 -9.21
N GLU A 300 -10.78 -21.80 -8.85
CA GLU A 300 -12.03 -21.93 -8.11
C GLU A 300 -11.97 -21.18 -6.77
N GLN A 301 -10.89 -21.34 -6.00
CA GLN A 301 -10.68 -20.60 -4.75
C GLN A 301 -10.62 -19.08 -4.97
N TYR A 302 -9.96 -18.64 -6.05
CA TYR A 302 -9.90 -17.23 -6.42
C TYR A 302 -11.28 -16.65 -6.75
N LEU A 303 -12.07 -17.40 -7.52
CA LEU A 303 -13.44 -17.03 -7.91
C LEU A 303 -14.37 -17.01 -6.70
N GLU A 304 -14.33 -18.03 -5.84
CA GLU A 304 -15.16 -18.11 -4.64
C GLU A 304 -14.90 -16.95 -3.68
N LYS A 305 -13.63 -16.60 -3.41
CA LYS A 305 -13.26 -15.41 -2.62
C LYS A 305 -13.80 -14.09 -3.18
N SER A 306 -14.16 -14.04 -4.46
CA SER A 306 -14.74 -12.82 -5.04
C SER A 306 -16.19 -12.61 -4.63
N LYS A 307 -16.93 -13.66 -4.27
CA LYS A 307 -18.34 -13.54 -3.85
C LYS A 307 -18.49 -12.62 -2.64
N ASP A 308 -17.57 -12.74 -1.70
CA ASP A 308 -17.50 -11.93 -0.48
C ASP A 308 -17.20 -10.44 -0.74
N TYR A 309 -16.76 -10.09 -1.96
CA TYR A 309 -16.33 -8.74 -2.28
C TYR A 309 -17.48 -7.74 -2.40
N PHE A 310 -18.59 -8.17 -3.00
CA PHE A 310 -19.79 -7.36 -3.22
C PHE A 310 -20.81 -7.55 -2.10
N GLU A 311 -20.84 -8.77 -1.59
CA GLU A 311 -21.49 -9.14 -0.34
C GLU A 311 -20.54 -8.88 0.82
N LEU A 312 -20.13 -7.62 1.00
CA LEU A 312 -20.07 -7.06 2.36
C LEU A 312 -21.49 -6.90 2.92
N LYS A 313 -22.29 -7.96 2.76
CA LYS A 313 -23.23 -8.41 3.76
C LYS A 313 -22.66 -9.75 4.19
N ILE A 314 -22.26 -9.77 5.45
CA ILE A 314 -22.55 -10.92 6.30
C ILE A 314 -21.60 -12.12 6.06
N ILE A 315 -20.38 -12.01 6.59
CA ILE A 315 -20.06 -12.92 7.70
C ILE A 315 -20.64 -12.24 8.96
N LYS A 316 -21.95 -12.06 9.10
CA LYS A 316 -22.60 -12.93 10.06
C LYS A 316 -22.25 -14.38 9.76
N ASN A 317 -21.64 -15.01 10.76
CA ASN A 317 -22.07 -16.36 11.10
C ASN A 317 -23.59 -16.45 10.92
N LYS A 318 -24.15 -17.63 10.63
CA LYS A 318 -25.61 -17.78 10.77
C LYS A 318 -26.00 -17.38 12.20
N LYS A 319 -26.50 -16.13 12.37
CA LYS A 319 -26.78 -15.32 13.59
C LYS A 319 -25.93 -14.05 13.57
N GLY A 320 -26.49 -12.86 13.80
CA GLY A 320 -25.77 -11.58 13.88
C GLY A 320 -24.71 -11.49 14.97
N GLU A 321 -23.67 -12.33 14.88
CA GLU A 321 -22.60 -12.50 15.84
C GLU A 321 -21.38 -11.71 15.35
N ILE A 322 -20.84 -10.91 16.26
CA ILE A 322 -19.62 -10.14 16.11
C ILE A 322 -18.44 -11.11 15.94
N ASN A 323 -17.54 -10.85 14.99
CA ASN A 323 -16.30 -11.63 14.85
C ASN A 323 -15.47 -11.49 16.12
N MET A 324 -15.23 -12.58 16.83
CA MET A 324 -14.50 -12.56 18.09
C MET A 324 -12.99 -12.73 17.86
N TYR A 325 -12.17 -11.90 18.51
CA TYR A 325 -10.72 -11.85 18.30
C TYR A 325 -9.95 -12.16 19.59
N ASP A 326 -8.87 -12.93 19.47
CA ASP A 326 -7.87 -13.10 20.53
C ASP A 326 -6.60 -12.36 20.08
N ILE A 327 -6.38 -11.17 20.65
CA ILE A 327 -5.27 -10.30 20.27
C ILE A 327 -4.04 -10.68 21.09
N ILE A 328 -2.99 -11.18 20.46
CA ILE A 328 -1.80 -11.76 21.09
C ILE A 328 -0.63 -10.77 20.95
N GLY A 329 0.02 -10.50 22.09
CA GLY A 329 1.16 -9.59 22.22
C GLY A 329 2.46 -10.09 21.60
N ASP A 330 3.52 -9.31 21.79
CA ASP A 330 4.89 -9.57 21.36
C ASP A 330 5.34 -10.96 21.81
N ILE A 331 5.86 -11.78 20.90
CA ILE A 331 6.18 -13.20 21.17
C ILE A 331 7.67 -13.42 21.38
N HIS A 332 8.52 -12.70 20.62
CA HIS A 332 9.97 -12.78 20.72
C HIS A 332 10.51 -14.21 20.79
N GLY A 333 10.12 -15.09 19.86
CA GLY A 333 10.63 -16.46 19.81
C GLY A 333 10.20 -17.39 20.95
N HIS A 334 9.17 -17.05 21.74
CA HIS A 334 8.67 -17.90 22.83
C HIS A 334 7.56 -18.86 22.36
N ALA A 335 7.86 -19.70 21.37
CA ALA A 335 6.89 -20.63 20.79
C ALA A 335 6.20 -21.54 21.83
N GLY A 336 6.92 -21.98 22.86
CA GLY A 336 6.35 -22.82 23.92
C GLY A 336 5.24 -22.12 24.70
N GLN A 337 5.44 -20.84 25.04
CA GLN A 337 4.45 -20.00 25.70
C GLN A 337 3.30 -19.69 24.74
N LEU A 338 3.58 -19.44 23.46
CA LEU A 338 2.56 -19.24 22.45
C LEU A 338 1.64 -20.47 22.34
N GLU A 339 2.19 -21.68 22.25
CA GLU A 339 1.39 -22.90 22.21
C GLU A 339 0.54 -23.08 23.48
N LYS A 340 1.09 -22.79 24.66
CA LYS A 340 0.34 -22.83 25.93
C LYS A 340 -0.80 -21.83 25.95
N LEU A 341 -0.54 -20.59 25.53
CA LEU A 341 -1.54 -19.53 25.48
C LEU A 341 -2.66 -19.87 24.51
N LEU A 342 -2.32 -20.31 23.30
CA LEU A 342 -3.29 -20.76 22.29
C LEU A 342 -4.19 -21.87 22.85
N ARG A 343 -3.63 -22.91 23.47
CA ARG A 343 -4.42 -23.98 24.10
C ARG A 343 -5.30 -23.46 25.24
N LYS A 344 -4.77 -22.57 26.09
CA LYS A 344 -5.52 -21.93 27.18
C LYS A 344 -6.71 -21.12 26.68
N MET A 345 -6.60 -20.53 25.47
CA MET A 345 -7.67 -19.81 24.78
C MET A 345 -8.60 -20.71 23.95
N GLY A 346 -8.41 -22.03 23.97
CA GLY A 346 -9.24 -23.01 23.26
C GLY A 346 -8.84 -23.28 21.81
N TYR A 347 -7.65 -22.86 21.36
CA TYR A 347 -7.17 -23.20 20.03
C TYR A 347 -6.64 -24.63 19.99
N GLU A 348 -7.02 -25.35 18.95
CA GLU A 348 -6.60 -26.72 18.71
C GLU A 348 -5.55 -26.79 17.62
N LYS A 349 -4.55 -27.65 17.81
CA LYS A 349 -3.51 -27.93 16.81
C LYS A 349 -4.05 -28.94 15.81
N ASN A 350 -4.01 -28.60 14.53
CA ASN A 350 -4.32 -29.49 13.42
C ASN A 350 -3.13 -29.55 12.44
N GLY A 351 -3.24 -30.35 11.36
CA GLY A 351 -2.16 -30.51 10.38
C GLY A 351 -1.73 -29.24 9.64
N LYS A 352 -2.45 -28.11 9.82
CA LYS A 352 -2.21 -26.80 9.18
C LYS A 352 -1.93 -25.68 10.19
N GLY A 353 -1.61 -26.01 11.45
CA GLY A 353 -1.35 -25.02 12.51
C GLY A 353 -2.42 -25.03 13.59
N TYR A 354 -2.64 -23.89 14.26
CA TYR A 354 -3.67 -23.76 15.30
C TYR A 354 -4.94 -23.08 14.76
N SER A 355 -6.11 -23.47 15.26
CA SER A 355 -7.37 -22.82 14.92
C SER A 355 -8.39 -22.90 16.05
N HIS A 356 -9.32 -21.95 16.07
CA HIS A 356 -10.50 -21.98 16.94
C HIS A 356 -11.75 -21.97 16.05
N THR A 357 -12.85 -22.57 16.52
CA THR A 357 -14.12 -22.65 15.76
C THR A 357 -14.84 -21.30 15.67
N GLU A 358 -14.81 -20.53 16.75
CA GLU A 358 -15.55 -19.27 16.88
C GLU A 358 -14.69 -17.99 16.87
N ARG A 359 -13.36 -18.12 16.96
CA ARG A 359 -12.45 -16.99 17.25
C ARG A 359 -11.27 -16.93 16.32
N THR A 360 -10.79 -15.72 16.03
CA THR A 360 -9.65 -15.48 15.15
C THR A 360 -8.50 -14.87 15.94
N ALA A 361 -7.30 -15.46 15.84
CA ALA A 361 -6.12 -14.90 16.50
C ALA A 361 -5.62 -13.66 15.75
N VAL A 362 -5.11 -12.65 16.46
CA VAL A 362 -4.53 -11.45 15.87
C VAL A 362 -3.19 -11.17 16.53
N PHE A 363 -2.11 -11.26 15.78
CA PHE A 363 -0.75 -11.05 16.29
C PHE A 363 -0.30 -9.60 16.09
N VAL A 364 0.20 -8.95 17.15
CA VAL A 364 0.55 -7.52 17.11
C VAL A 364 1.99 -7.21 16.64
N GLY A 365 2.72 -8.19 16.13
CA GLY A 365 4.12 -8.03 15.68
C GLY A 365 5.15 -8.58 16.66
N ASP A 366 6.44 -8.36 16.37
CA ASP A 366 7.58 -8.73 17.22
C ASP A 366 7.62 -10.24 17.54
N PHE A 367 7.71 -11.03 16.47
CA PHE A 367 7.75 -12.49 16.50
C PHE A 367 9.15 -13.02 16.75
N ILE A 368 10.17 -12.27 16.33
CA ILE A 368 11.57 -12.68 16.31
C ILE A 368 12.41 -12.02 17.42
N ASP A 369 13.69 -12.40 17.46
CA ASP A 369 14.70 -11.97 18.42
C ASP A 369 14.42 -12.35 19.89
N ARG A 370 15.46 -12.28 20.72
CA ARG A 370 15.52 -12.60 22.17
C ARG A 370 15.27 -14.06 22.54
N GLY A 371 14.13 -14.64 22.18
CA GLY A 371 13.71 -15.94 22.69
C GLY A 371 14.34 -17.15 21.98
N PRO A 372 14.16 -18.35 22.56
CA PRO A 372 14.90 -19.55 22.18
C PRO A 372 14.30 -20.34 21.00
N LYS A 373 13.08 -20.02 20.53
CA LYS A 373 12.32 -20.80 19.54
C LYS A 373 11.69 -19.91 18.47
N ILE A 374 12.52 -19.11 17.80
CA ILE A 374 12.13 -18.11 16.79
C ILE A 374 11.58 -18.80 15.54
N ARG A 375 12.25 -19.86 15.06
CA ARG A 375 11.81 -20.61 13.88
C ARG A 375 10.43 -21.23 14.08
N GLU A 376 10.19 -21.84 15.23
CA GLU A 376 8.89 -22.42 15.57
C GLU A 376 7.82 -21.34 15.77
N THR A 377 8.18 -20.19 16.34
CA THR A 377 7.26 -19.05 16.49
C THR A 377 6.79 -18.56 15.12
N LEU A 378 7.74 -18.29 14.21
CA LEU A 378 7.46 -17.85 12.86
C LEU A 378 6.63 -18.89 12.10
N LYS A 379 6.94 -20.18 12.26
CA LYS A 379 6.14 -21.26 11.67
C LYS A 379 4.69 -21.23 12.15
N ILE A 380 4.45 -21.12 13.46
CA ILE A 380 3.10 -21.08 14.02
C ILE A 380 2.32 -19.88 13.47
N VAL A 381 2.90 -18.67 13.56
CA VAL A 381 2.22 -17.44 13.14
C VAL A 381 1.95 -17.46 11.63
N ARG A 382 2.95 -17.84 10.83
CA ARG A 382 2.82 -17.91 9.37
C ARG A 382 1.80 -18.97 8.93
N ASP A 383 1.86 -20.18 9.48
CA ASP A 383 0.89 -21.24 9.17
C ASP A 383 -0.54 -20.78 9.50
N MET A 384 -0.76 -20.13 10.66
CA MET A 384 -2.09 -19.63 11.03
C MET A 384 -2.59 -18.51 10.09
N THR A 385 -1.71 -17.58 9.71
CA THR A 385 -2.07 -16.45 8.84
C THR A 385 -2.33 -16.89 7.40
N GLU A 386 -1.46 -17.71 6.81
CA GLU A 386 -1.61 -18.20 5.44
C GLU A 386 -2.85 -19.12 5.28
N ASN A 387 -3.24 -19.83 6.34
CA ASN A 387 -4.48 -20.63 6.36
C ASN A 387 -5.74 -19.83 6.72
N GLY A 388 -5.65 -18.51 6.86
CA GLY A 388 -6.79 -17.64 7.19
C GLY A 388 -7.38 -17.89 8.58
N LYS A 389 -6.58 -18.40 9.52
CA LYS A 389 -6.94 -18.65 10.92
C LYS A 389 -6.43 -17.59 11.89
N ALA A 390 -5.56 -16.70 11.40
CA ALA A 390 -5.09 -15.54 12.13
C ALA A 390 -4.85 -14.33 11.20
N LEU A 391 -4.78 -13.16 11.83
CA LEU A 391 -4.26 -11.93 11.24
C LEU A 391 -2.96 -11.55 11.96
N ALA A 392 -2.12 -10.73 11.31
CA ALA A 392 -0.88 -10.25 11.90
C ALA A 392 -0.55 -8.84 11.38
N VAL A 393 0.10 -8.03 12.21
CA VAL A 393 0.76 -6.77 11.81
C VAL A 393 2.26 -6.88 11.99
N MET A 394 3.00 -5.99 11.32
CA MET A 394 4.46 -5.91 11.38
C MET A 394 4.93 -5.26 12.68
N GLY A 395 5.88 -5.89 13.36
CA GLY A 395 6.61 -5.27 14.47
C GLY A 395 7.90 -4.57 14.03
N ASN A 396 8.54 -3.85 14.96
CA ASN A 396 9.82 -3.22 14.65
C ASN A 396 10.95 -4.24 14.49
N HIS A 397 10.87 -5.42 15.13
CA HIS A 397 11.88 -6.45 14.98
C HIS A 397 11.88 -7.03 13.56
N GLU A 398 10.71 -7.32 12.99
CA GLU A 398 10.60 -7.73 11.58
C GLU A 398 11.13 -6.65 10.62
N TYR A 399 10.76 -5.38 10.85
CA TYR A 399 11.28 -4.26 10.07
C TYR A 399 12.81 -4.14 10.16
N ASN A 400 13.36 -4.25 11.37
CA ASN A 400 14.80 -4.16 11.61
C ASN A 400 15.55 -5.32 10.95
N ALA A 401 14.99 -6.52 10.97
CA ALA A 401 15.54 -7.69 10.29
C ALA A 401 15.57 -7.50 8.76
N MET A 402 14.50 -6.97 8.16
CA MET A 402 14.51 -6.63 6.73
C MET A 402 15.61 -5.60 6.40
N CYS A 403 15.76 -4.57 7.23
CA CYS A 403 16.83 -3.59 7.06
C CYS A 403 18.24 -4.19 7.26
N TYR A 404 18.39 -5.13 8.20
CA TYR A 404 19.67 -5.79 8.49
C TYR A 404 20.15 -6.68 7.32
N ASN A 405 19.21 -7.22 6.54
CA ASN A 405 19.50 -8.12 5.43
C ASN A 405 19.47 -7.43 4.05
N THR A 406 19.13 -6.14 3.98
CA THR A 406 18.99 -5.39 2.71
C THR A 406 20.11 -4.36 2.57
N LYS A 407 20.68 -4.25 1.37
CA LYS A 407 21.69 -3.22 1.01
C LYS A 407 21.06 -2.06 0.25
N ASN A 408 21.57 -0.84 0.46
CA ASN A 408 21.23 0.35 -0.32
C ASN A 408 21.94 0.35 -1.69
N GLU A 409 21.69 1.38 -2.50
CA GLU A 409 22.33 1.60 -3.82
C GLU A 409 23.87 1.69 -3.75
N LYS A 410 24.43 2.04 -2.59
CA LYS A 410 25.89 2.12 -2.35
C LYS A 410 26.49 0.78 -1.90
N GLY A 411 25.68 -0.27 -1.74
CA GLY A 411 26.10 -1.58 -1.25
C GLY A 411 26.23 -1.70 0.27
N GLU A 412 25.80 -0.69 1.02
CA GLU A 412 25.82 -0.67 2.49
C GLU A 412 24.49 -1.20 3.04
N TYR A 413 24.50 -1.95 4.15
CA TYR A 413 23.26 -2.43 4.76
C TYR A 413 22.40 -1.29 5.31
N LEU A 414 21.08 -1.34 5.09
CA LEU A 414 20.12 -0.34 5.56
C LEU A 414 20.15 -0.21 7.09
N ARG A 415 20.37 -1.33 7.78
CA ARG A 415 20.74 -1.35 9.20
C ARG A 415 22.19 -1.78 9.33
N LYS A 416 23.04 -0.86 9.84
CA LYS A 416 24.48 -1.10 10.04
C LYS A 416 24.72 -2.31 10.95
N HIS A 417 25.66 -3.17 10.57
CA HIS A 417 26.13 -4.30 11.38
C HIS A 417 27.17 -3.81 12.40
N ASN A 418 26.68 -3.24 13.50
CA ASN A 418 27.49 -2.87 14.66
C ASN A 418 27.06 -3.71 15.87
N ASP A 419 27.90 -3.75 16.92
CA ASP A 419 27.66 -4.58 18.11
C ASP A 419 26.25 -4.44 18.66
N ASN A 420 25.72 -3.22 18.76
CA ASN A 420 24.38 -3.00 19.29
C ASN A 420 23.28 -3.60 18.40
N ASN A 421 23.32 -3.35 17.09
CA ASN A 421 22.32 -3.86 16.16
C ASN A 421 22.41 -5.39 16.00
N THR A 422 23.63 -5.92 15.97
CA THR A 422 23.89 -7.36 15.88
C THR A 422 23.47 -8.08 17.15
N ASN A 423 23.75 -7.52 18.34
CA ASN A 423 23.32 -8.10 19.61
C ASN A 423 21.79 -8.15 19.74
N GLN A 424 21.06 -7.16 19.20
CA GLN A 424 19.60 -7.20 19.18
C GLN A 424 19.05 -8.33 18.30
N HIS A 425 19.76 -8.71 17.24
CA HIS A 425 19.34 -9.71 16.25
C HIS A 425 20.03 -11.08 16.42
N SER A 426 20.88 -11.23 17.44
CA SER A 426 21.82 -12.34 17.58
C SER A 426 21.13 -13.70 17.65
N ALA A 427 20.05 -13.81 18.44
CA ALA A 427 19.28 -15.04 18.58
C ALA A 427 18.65 -15.51 17.25
N THR A 428 18.20 -14.56 16.42
CA THR A 428 17.67 -14.87 15.08
C THR A 428 18.79 -15.34 14.15
N ILE A 429 19.93 -14.63 14.15
CA ILE A 429 21.11 -15.01 13.35
C ILE A 429 21.59 -16.42 13.73
N GLU A 430 21.67 -16.73 15.03
CA GLU A 430 22.08 -18.04 15.53
C GLU A 430 21.15 -19.15 15.06
N GLN A 431 19.83 -18.98 15.24
CA GLN A 431 18.85 -20.02 14.89
C GLN A 431 18.71 -20.24 13.38
N PHE A 432 18.94 -19.20 12.56
CA PHE A 432 18.87 -19.29 11.09
C PHE A 432 20.23 -19.47 10.40
N GLY A 433 21.34 -19.54 11.13
CA GLY A 433 22.69 -19.56 10.55
C GLY A 433 22.95 -20.68 9.53
N ASN A 434 22.21 -21.79 9.61
CA ASN A 434 22.27 -22.91 8.66
C ASN A 434 20.98 -23.07 7.81
N HIS A 435 20.13 -22.04 7.79
CA HIS A 435 18.79 -22.07 7.19
C HIS A 435 18.51 -20.82 6.35
N GLU A 436 19.48 -20.36 5.55
CA GLU A 436 19.40 -19.11 4.77
C GLU A 436 18.17 -19.05 3.85
N ALA A 437 17.82 -20.14 3.17
CA ALA A 437 16.67 -20.19 2.29
C ALA A 437 15.34 -20.04 3.05
N GLU A 438 15.24 -20.64 4.25
CA GLU A 438 14.09 -20.49 5.14
C GLU A 438 14.00 -19.04 5.63
N TRP A 439 15.13 -18.47 6.05
CA TRP A 439 15.18 -17.09 6.51
C TRP A 439 14.77 -16.09 5.44
N LYS A 440 15.28 -16.27 4.21
CA LYS A 440 14.87 -15.46 3.06
C LYS A 440 13.36 -15.55 2.80
N SER A 441 12.77 -16.73 2.94
CA SER A 441 11.32 -16.91 2.80
C SER A 441 10.54 -16.13 3.86
N TYR A 442 11.03 -16.05 5.10
CA TYR A 442 10.40 -15.22 6.13
C TYR A 442 10.57 -13.73 5.89
N LEU A 443 11.73 -13.28 5.39
CA LEU A 443 11.94 -11.88 4.98
C LEU A 443 10.96 -11.47 3.87
N GLU A 444 10.74 -12.36 2.89
CA GLU A 444 9.73 -12.14 1.83
C GLU A 444 8.31 -12.10 2.40
N TRP A 445 7.99 -12.95 3.38
CA TRP A 445 6.70 -12.92 4.07
C TRP A 445 6.51 -11.65 4.89
N PHE A 446 7.55 -11.11 5.54
CA PHE A 446 7.45 -9.84 6.28
C PHE A 446 7.04 -8.68 5.40
N HIS A 447 7.48 -8.61 4.13
CA HIS A 447 7.01 -7.59 3.18
C HIS A 447 5.49 -7.63 2.93
N THR A 448 4.81 -8.71 3.28
CA THR A 448 3.35 -8.86 3.14
C THR A 448 2.57 -8.44 4.39
N LEU A 449 3.25 -8.25 5.54
CA LEU A 449 2.61 -7.87 6.79
C LEU A 449 2.17 -6.40 6.75
N PRO A 450 0.91 -6.09 7.11
CA PRO A 450 0.46 -4.72 7.22
C PRO A 450 1.06 -4.02 8.44
N LEU A 451 1.23 -2.70 8.40
CA LEU A 451 1.65 -1.87 9.53
C LEU A 451 0.53 -1.74 10.58
N TYR A 452 -0.73 -1.79 10.13
CA TYR A 452 -1.91 -1.74 10.99
C TYR A 452 -3.11 -2.49 10.38
N LEU A 453 -4.10 -2.84 11.20
CA LEU A 453 -5.42 -3.33 10.78
C LEU A 453 -6.51 -2.41 11.32
N ASP A 454 -7.32 -1.83 10.43
CA ASP A 454 -8.59 -1.16 10.79
C ASP A 454 -9.75 -2.13 10.52
N LEU A 455 -10.08 -2.97 11.50
CA LEU A 455 -11.19 -3.91 11.40
C LEU A 455 -12.52 -3.17 11.68
N GLU A 456 -13.65 -3.82 11.44
CA GLU A 456 -14.96 -3.18 11.57
C GLU A 456 -15.15 -2.52 12.94
N GLU A 457 -14.88 -3.26 14.01
CA GLU A 457 -15.13 -2.85 15.40
C GLU A 457 -13.87 -2.52 16.19
N ILE A 458 -12.69 -3.00 15.77
CA ILE A 458 -11.43 -2.81 16.50
C ILE A 458 -10.27 -2.42 15.58
N ARG A 459 -9.19 -1.92 16.18
CA ARG A 459 -7.97 -1.49 15.50
C ARG A 459 -6.75 -2.17 16.11
N ILE A 460 -5.78 -2.51 15.26
CA ILE A 460 -4.57 -3.22 15.66
C ILE A 460 -3.37 -2.51 15.05
N VAL A 461 -2.37 -2.24 15.87
CA VAL A 461 -1.10 -1.65 15.46
C VAL A 461 -0.01 -2.17 16.38
N HIS A 462 1.25 -2.24 15.94
CA HIS A 462 2.29 -2.73 16.83
C HIS A 462 2.59 -1.75 17.97
N ALA A 463 2.65 -0.43 17.73
CA ALA A 463 2.99 0.55 18.76
C ALA A 463 1.97 1.71 18.89
N CYS A 464 1.95 2.65 17.93
CA CYS A 464 1.10 3.85 18.03
C CYS A 464 0.05 3.90 16.92
N TRP A 465 -1.21 4.08 17.30
CA TRP A 465 -2.28 4.42 16.35
C TRP A 465 -2.51 5.92 16.35
N ASP A 466 -2.32 6.54 15.18
CA ASP A 466 -2.64 7.94 14.97
C ASP A 466 -3.30 8.11 13.61
N ASN A 467 -4.50 8.70 13.58
CA ASN A 467 -5.32 8.77 12.37
C ASN A 467 -4.65 9.57 11.24
N ASP A 468 -3.83 10.59 11.55
CA ASP A 468 -3.12 11.32 10.50
C ASP A 468 -2.02 10.44 9.91
N ASN A 469 -1.33 9.64 10.75
CA ASN A 469 -0.34 8.68 10.27
C ASN A 469 -0.99 7.63 9.36
N ILE A 470 -2.16 7.11 9.75
CA ILE A 470 -2.95 6.18 8.94
C ILE A 470 -3.32 6.81 7.59
N GLU A 471 -3.77 8.07 7.58
CA GLU A 471 -4.10 8.81 6.35
C GLU A 471 -2.87 9.06 5.46
N ILE A 472 -1.73 9.42 6.06
CA ILE A 472 -0.45 9.64 5.35
C ILE A 472 0.03 8.34 4.68
N LEU A 473 -0.10 7.21 5.37
CA LEU A 473 0.27 5.90 4.82
C LEU A 473 -0.67 5.51 3.66
N GLY A 474 -1.98 5.76 3.80
CA GLY A 474 -2.97 5.44 2.79
C GLY A 474 -2.86 3.99 2.32
N ASP A 475 -2.73 3.78 1.01
CA ASP A 475 -2.57 2.44 0.42
C ASP A 475 -1.20 1.79 0.71
N ARG A 476 -0.22 2.52 1.25
CA ARG A 476 1.11 2.01 1.63
C ARG A 476 1.13 1.42 3.04
N ASN A 477 0.18 0.53 3.32
CA ASN A 477 0.08 -0.17 4.60
C ASN A 477 1.01 -1.41 4.68
N THR A 478 1.72 -1.78 3.62
CA THR A 478 2.76 -2.84 3.68
C THR A 478 4.10 -2.29 3.24
N ILE A 479 5.19 -2.78 3.84
CA ILE A 479 6.54 -2.36 3.47
C ILE A 479 7.03 -3.21 2.31
N SER A 480 6.84 -2.77 1.07
CA SER A 480 7.43 -3.42 -0.11
C SER A 480 8.96 -3.23 -0.14
N PRO A 481 9.73 -3.99 -0.94
CA PRO A 481 11.17 -3.79 -1.10
C PRO A 481 11.54 -2.35 -1.51
N ASP A 482 10.79 -1.75 -2.44
CA ASP A 482 11.00 -0.37 -2.87
C ASP A 482 10.67 0.63 -1.76
N PHE A 483 9.61 0.37 -0.99
CA PHE A 483 9.22 1.24 0.11
C PHE A 483 10.24 1.15 1.27
N LEU A 484 10.81 -0.03 1.53
CA LEU A 484 11.90 -0.20 2.48
C LEU A 484 13.13 0.65 2.09
N GLN A 485 13.49 0.67 0.81
CA GLN A 485 14.57 1.53 0.31
C GLN A 485 14.22 3.02 0.45
N GLU A 486 12.99 3.42 0.12
CA GLU A 486 12.50 4.79 0.25
C GLU A 486 12.62 5.30 1.70
N LEU A 487 12.12 4.51 2.67
CA LEU A 487 12.15 4.84 4.10
C LEU A 487 13.57 5.01 4.66
N ASN A 488 14.54 4.30 4.10
CA ASN A 488 15.93 4.32 4.57
C ASN A 488 16.87 5.16 3.68
N SER A 489 16.33 5.88 2.69
CA SER A 489 17.14 6.70 1.77
C SER A 489 17.58 8.03 2.42
N GLU A 490 18.80 8.49 2.09
CA GLU A 490 19.34 9.78 2.55
C GLU A 490 18.47 10.98 2.13
N LYS A 491 17.69 10.85 1.06
CA LYS A 491 16.83 11.91 0.51
C LYS A 491 15.46 12.02 1.19
N HIS A 492 15.01 11.00 1.92
CA HIS A 492 13.72 10.96 2.64
C HIS A 492 13.86 10.71 4.15
N CYS A 493 15.09 10.61 4.66
CA CYS A 493 15.41 10.38 6.07
C CYS A 493 14.82 11.44 7.02
N LYS A 494 14.22 10.98 8.13
CA LYS A 494 13.76 11.68 9.36
C LYS A 494 12.99 13.00 9.23
N SER A 495 12.73 13.46 8.01
CA SER A 495 12.06 14.73 7.71
C SER A 495 10.80 14.51 6.86
N SER A 496 10.65 13.31 6.29
CA SER A 496 9.43 12.91 5.57
C SER A 496 8.33 12.53 6.56
N SER A 497 7.12 13.06 6.35
CA SER A 497 5.93 12.66 7.12
C SER A 497 5.62 11.17 6.98
N LEU A 498 5.90 10.59 5.80
CA LEU A 498 5.70 9.17 5.54
C LEU A 498 6.62 8.27 6.37
N PHE A 499 7.88 8.69 6.57
CA PHE A 499 8.82 7.95 7.39
C PHE A 499 8.30 7.89 8.83
N TRP A 500 7.93 9.04 9.40
CA TRP A 500 7.41 9.11 10.76
C TRP A 500 6.09 8.36 10.91
N ALA A 501 5.21 8.41 9.91
CA ALA A 501 3.95 7.66 9.94
C ALA A 501 4.19 6.15 10.05
N ALA A 502 5.12 5.60 9.25
CA ALA A 502 5.49 4.18 9.34
C ALA A 502 6.25 3.87 10.64
N ASP A 503 7.23 4.70 11.01
CA ASP A 503 8.09 4.51 12.18
C ASP A 503 7.29 4.54 13.49
N GLU A 504 6.35 5.47 13.65
CA GLU A 504 5.50 5.55 14.85
C GLU A 504 4.53 4.36 14.95
N CYS A 505 4.02 3.82 13.84
CA CYS A 505 3.19 2.60 13.86
C CYS A 505 3.94 1.42 14.48
N ILE A 506 5.27 1.31 14.30
CA ILE A 506 6.07 0.17 14.75
C ILE A 506 7.00 0.47 15.92
N LYS A 507 7.31 1.73 16.25
CA LYS A 507 8.21 2.08 17.38
C LYS A 507 7.57 2.99 18.41
N GLY A 508 6.38 3.47 18.11
CA GLY A 508 5.65 4.38 18.97
C GLY A 508 6.12 5.81 18.84
N ARG A 509 5.33 6.73 19.40
CA ARG A 509 5.66 8.15 19.46
C ARG A 509 6.66 8.42 20.59
N GLU A 510 7.74 9.13 20.27
CA GLU A 510 8.75 9.60 21.20
C GLU A 510 8.81 11.13 21.25
N GLU A 511 8.85 11.69 22.44
CA GLU A 511 8.94 13.13 22.68
C GLU A 511 10.21 13.48 23.44
N LYS A 512 10.74 14.67 23.18
CA LYS A 512 11.96 15.16 23.83
C LYS A 512 11.72 15.33 25.32
N ILE A 513 12.71 14.96 26.11
CA ILE A 513 12.76 15.24 27.54
C ILE A 513 13.10 16.73 27.74
N PRO A 514 12.49 17.43 28.71
CA PRO A 514 12.80 18.84 28.96
C PRO A 514 14.28 19.08 29.26
N GLU A 515 14.78 20.26 28.87
CA GLU A 515 16.18 20.62 29.06
C GLU A 515 16.56 20.59 30.55
N GLY A 516 17.73 20.01 30.85
CA GLY A 516 18.24 19.85 32.22
C GLY A 516 17.83 18.54 32.91
N TYR A 517 16.97 17.73 32.31
CA TYR A 517 16.56 16.42 32.83
C TYR A 517 17.14 15.29 31.99
N LYS A 518 17.31 14.11 32.58
CA LYS A 518 17.78 12.89 31.90
C LYS A 518 16.94 11.71 32.30
N PHE A 519 16.66 10.87 31.31
CA PHE A 519 16.14 9.52 31.51
C PHE A 519 17.25 8.53 31.17
N TYR A 520 17.36 7.46 31.95
CA TYR A 520 18.27 6.35 31.67
C TYR A 520 17.43 5.13 31.34
N ASP A 521 17.65 4.54 30.16
CA ASP A 521 16.92 3.33 29.78
C ASP A 521 17.31 2.12 30.64
N LYS A 522 16.61 0.99 30.46
CA LYS A 522 16.85 -0.27 31.19
C LYS A 522 18.28 -0.83 31.00
N HIS A 523 19.07 -0.28 30.08
CA HIS A 523 20.48 -0.61 29.86
C HIS A 523 21.45 0.46 30.40
N GLY A 524 20.96 1.45 31.14
CA GLY A 524 21.75 2.52 31.74
C GLY A 524 22.21 3.59 30.74
N LYS A 525 21.65 3.63 29.53
CA LYS A 525 22.01 4.64 28.52
C LYS A 525 21.13 5.89 28.69
N ALA A 526 21.78 7.05 28.82
CA ALA A 526 21.08 8.32 28.84
C ALA A 526 20.35 8.57 27.51
N ARG A 527 19.08 8.93 27.60
CA ARG A 527 18.21 9.29 26.47
C ARG A 527 17.71 10.72 26.64
N ASP A 528 17.56 11.34 25.49
CA ASP A 528 17.08 12.71 25.24
C ASP A 528 15.64 12.73 24.70
N GLU A 529 15.11 11.57 24.29
CA GLU A 529 13.72 11.34 23.92
C GLU A 529 13.18 10.12 24.69
N MET A 530 11.87 10.12 24.96
CA MET A 530 11.19 9.02 25.65
C MET A 530 9.81 8.77 25.02
N ARG A 531 9.41 7.50 24.98
CA ARG A 531 8.08 7.10 24.51
C ARG A 531 6.99 7.69 25.40
N VAL A 532 5.87 8.05 24.78
CA VAL A 532 4.74 8.69 25.46
C VAL A 532 3.48 7.83 25.41
N ARG A 533 2.60 8.02 26.38
CA ARG A 533 1.22 7.49 26.38
C ARG A 533 0.39 8.27 25.37
N TRP A 534 0.55 7.93 24.10
CA TRP A 534 0.00 8.67 22.96
C TRP A 534 -1.53 8.78 22.94
N TYR A 535 -2.21 7.93 23.70
CA TYR A 535 -3.67 7.86 23.83
C TYR A 535 -4.27 8.80 24.89
N LEU A 536 -3.45 9.50 25.67
CA LEU A 536 -3.92 10.42 26.72
C LEU A 536 -3.86 11.89 26.29
N ASN A 537 -4.79 12.69 26.81
CA ASN A 537 -4.85 14.13 26.53
C ASN A 537 -3.73 14.89 27.26
N VAL A 538 -2.61 15.11 26.57
CA VAL A 538 -1.41 15.73 27.14
C VAL A 538 -1.62 17.12 27.77
N SER A 539 -2.64 17.88 27.36
CA SER A 539 -2.91 19.20 27.96
C SER A 539 -3.38 19.15 29.40
N GLU A 540 -3.80 17.98 29.89
CA GLU A 540 -4.30 17.77 31.24
C GLU A 540 -3.32 17.00 32.13
N LEU A 541 -2.19 16.53 31.56
CA LEU A 541 -1.28 15.62 32.24
C LEU A 541 -0.10 16.32 32.93
N ASN A 542 0.39 15.65 33.96
CA ASN A 542 1.76 15.82 34.44
C ASN A 542 2.73 14.91 33.67
N TYR A 543 4.03 15.17 33.80
CA TYR A 543 5.06 14.42 33.08
C TYR A 543 5.08 12.92 33.44
N GLU A 544 4.79 12.55 34.68
CA GLU A 544 4.70 11.15 35.13
C GLU A 544 3.61 10.34 34.40
N ASP A 545 2.50 10.99 34.04
CA ASP A 545 1.39 10.36 33.33
C ASP A 545 1.58 10.40 31.81
N PHE A 546 2.39 11.33 31.32
CA PHE A 546 2.65 11.48 29.88
C PHE A 546 3.71 10.53 29.36
N TYR A 547 4.85 10.43 30.06
CA TYR A 547 5.96 9.57 29.65
C TYR A 547 5.79 8.15 30.15
N MET A 548 6.23 7.16 29.36
CA MET A 548 6.13 5.75 29.74
C MET A 548 6.93 5.40 31.01
N GLU A 549 8.02 6.12 31.28
CA GLU A 549 8.85 5.94 32.48
C GLU A 549 8.88 7.23 33.31
N GLU A 550 8.95 7.10 34.64
CA GLU A 550 8.98 8.26 35.54
C GLU A 550 10.37 8.93 35.53
N ILE A 551 10.37 10.26 35.47
CA ILE A 551 11.53 11.09 35.81
C ILE A 551 11.22 11.74 37.15
N ALA A 552 11.89 11.29 38.22
CA ALA A 552 11.59 11.67 39.60
C ALA A 552 11.55 13.20 39.80
N GLU A 553 12.45 13.93 39.14
CA GLU A 553 12.56 15.38 39.24
C GLU A 553 11.44 16.12 38.49
N LEU A 554 10.68 15.45 37.63
CA LEU A 554 9.53 16.00 36.91
C LEU A 554 8.18 15.66 37.57
N LYS A 555 8.17 14.83 38.62
CA LYS A 555 6.95 14.42 39.31
C LYS A 555 6.12 15.61 39.78
N GLY A 556 4.83 15.59 39.46
CA GLY A 556 3.87 16.64 39.81
C GLY A 556 3.94 17.90 38.93
N LYS A 557 4.84 17.94 37.93
CA LYS A 557 4.95 19.08 37.00
C LYS A 557 4.07 18.83 35.77
N LYS A 558 3.27 19.83 35.42
CA LYS A 558 2.47 19.83 34.18
C LYS A 558 3.37 19.77 32.94
N VAL A 559 2.92 19.05 31.92
CA VAL A 559 3.61 18.97 30.64
C VAL A 559 3.58 20.32 29.92
N ASP A 560 4.75 20.82 29.51
CA ASP A 560 4.81 21.97 28.59
C ASP A 560 4.45 21.53 27.17
N THR A 561 3.23 21.87 26.75
CA THR A 561 2.73 21.49 25.42
C THR A 561 3.25 22.38 24.28
N LYS A 562 4.01 23.44 24.53
CA LYS A 562 4.43 24.39 23.47
C LYS A 562 5.33 23.74 22.41
N ASN A 563 6.18 22.81 22.81
CA ASN A 563 7.25 22.25 21.98
C ASN A 563 7.06 20.77 21.62
N LEU A 564 5.88 20.19 21.87
CA LEU A 564 5.59 18.79 21.51
C LEU A 564 5.54 18.62 20.00
N LYS A 565 6.06 17.49 19.49
CA LYS A 565 5.95 17.13 18.06
C LYS A 565 4.49 17.00 17.66
N LYS A 566 3.66 16.42 18.53
CA LYS A 566 2.23 16.25 18.30
C LYS A 566 1.39 16.38 19.57
N LYS A 567 0.19 16.95 19.43
CA LYS A 567 -0.79 17.10 20.52
C LYS A 567 -2.01 16.19 20.37
N SER A 568 -2.12 15.44 19.27
CA SER A 568 -3.19 14.47 19.07
C SER A 568 -3.12 13.36 20.11
N TYR A 569 -4.29 12.85 20.46
CA TYR A 569 -4.47 11.71 21.33
C TYR A 569 -5.68 10.90 20.87
N TYR A 570 -5.76 9.66 21.33
CA TYR A 570 -6.82 8.73 20.96
C TYR A 570 -8.11 9.03 21.72
N LEU A 571 -9.20 9.31 21.01
CA LEU A 571 -10.45 9.72 21.64
C LEU A 571 -11.21 8.52 22.21
N GLU A 572 -11.93 8.72 23.31
CA GLU A 572 -12.75 7.64 23.91
C GLU A 572 -13.91 7.20 23.01
N SER A 573 -14.34 8.05 22.08
CA SER A 573 -15.37 7.72 21.09
C SER A 573 -14.87 6.86 19.94
N GLU A 574 -13.57 6.64 19.83
CA GLU A 574 -12.97 5.80 18.78
C GLU A 574 -13.09 4.31 19.12
N LYS A 575 -12.94 3.47 18.09
CA LYS A 575 -12.92 2.01 18.22
C LYS A 575 -11.88 1.57 19.24
N PRO A 576 -12.09 0.46 19.95
CA PRO A 576 -11.00 -0.16 20.71
C PRO A 576 -9.76 -0.39 19.86
N VAL A 577 -8.60 0.00 20.39
CA VAL A 577 -7.30 -0.20 19.76
C VAL A 577 -6.40 -1.05 20.65
N PHE A 578 -5.73 -2.00 20.02
CA PHE A 578 -4.79 -2.90 20.66
C PHE A 578 -3.38 -2.69 20.09
N CYS A 579 -2.39 -2.65 20.98
CA CYS A 579 -0.98 -2.52 20.62
C CYS A 579 -0.05 -3.39 21.45
N GLY A 580 1.20 -3.51 21.01
CA GLY A 580 2.32 -4.16 21.71
C GLY A 580 3.42 -3.16 22.06
N HIS A 581 4.69 -3.57 21.96
CA HIS A 581 5.90 -2.73 21.98
C HIS A 581 6.27 -1.99 23.30
N TYR A 582 5.36 -1.84 24.26
CA TYR A 582 5.59 -0.98 25.45
C TYR A 582 6.18 -1.68 26.68
N TRP A 583 6.38 -2.99 26.64
CA TRP A 583 7.09 -3.77 27.65
C TRP A 583 6.55 -3.53 29.07
N PHE A 584 5.25 -3.66 29.23
CA PHE A 584 4.65 -3.57 30.55
C PHE A 584 5.04 -4.77 31.41
N ASP A 585 4.88 -4.62 32.71
CA ASP A 585 5.09 -5.64 33.72
C ASP A 585 3.85 -5.77 34.61
N GLY A 586 3.93 -6.63 35.63
CA GLY A 586 2.83 -6.83 36.57
C GLY A 586 1.64 -7.60 35.99
N ILE A 587 0.44 -7.28 36.46
CA ILE A 587 -0.82 -7.91 36.06
C ILE A 587 -1.39 -7.13 34.86
N PRO A 588 -1.75 -7.81 33.76
CA PRO A 588 -2.32 -7.12 32.61
C PRO A 588 -3.59 -6.33 32.92
N LYS A 589 -3.62 -5.09 32.42
CA LYS A 589 -4.74 -4.16 32.58
C LYS A 589 -4.90 -3.26 31.35
N THR A 590 -6.08 -2.69 31.21
CA THR A 590 -6.42 -1.71 30.17
C THR A 590 -5.81 -0.34 30.47
N GLU A 591 -5.40 0.37 29.42
CA GLU A 591 -4.79 1.71 29.54
C GLU A 591 -5.85 2.81 29.49
N LYS A 592 -6.92 2.56 28.73
CA LYS A 592 -8.17 3.32 28.69
C LYS A 592 -9.32 2.35 28.44
N LYS A 593 -10.54 2.86 28.58
CA LYS A 593 -11.77 2.15 28.16
C LYS A 593 -11.73 1.61 26.73
N ASN A 594 -10.94 2.19 25.83
CA ASN A 594 -10.82 1.73 24.44
C ASN A 594 -9.36 1.53 23.99
N VAL A 595 -8.41 1.38 24.93
CA VAL A 595 -6.99 1.16 24.60
C VAL A 595 -6.41 0.07 25.48
N ALA A 596 -5.82 -0.96 24.87
CA ALA A 596 -5.12 -2.02 25.58
C ALA A 596 -3.76 -2.33 24.94
N CYS A 597 -2.71 -2.34 25.75
CA CYS A 597 -1.43 -2.93 25.38
C CYS A 597 -1.43 -4.42 25.76
N VAL A 598 -0.97 -5.28 24.86
CA VAL A 598 -0.85 -6.74 25.07
C VAL A 598 0.62 -7.20 25.21
N ASP A 599 1.58 -6.28 25.24
CA ASP A 599 3.00 -6.59 25.49
C ASP A 599 3.35 -6.48 26.98
N TYR A 600 3.60 -7.64 27.60
CA TYR A 600 4.00 -7.77 29.00
C TYR A 600 5.39 -8.39 29.16
N SER A 601 6.32 -8.00 28.28
CA SER A 601 7.75 -8.23 28.42
C SER A 601 8.18 -9.70 28.42
N ILE A 602 7.51 -10.58 27.66
CA ILE A 602 7.90 -12.01 27.57
C ILE A 602 9.40 -12.18 27.22
N GLY A 603 9.92 -11.31 26.35
CA GLY A 603 11.31 -11.30 25.91
C GLY A 603 12.36 -11.05 27.02
N THR A 604 11.93 -10.63 28.21
CA THR A 604 12.81 -10.44 29.39
C THR A 604 12.36 -11.23 30.62
N GLY A 605 11.50 -12.23 30.42
CA GLY A 605 11.03 -13.10 31.51
C GLY A 605 9.68 -12.70 32.11
N GLY A 606 8.94 -11.79 31.45
CA GLY A 606 7.58 -11.40 31.83
C GLY A 606 6.52 -12.42 31.40
N LYS A 607 5.43 -11.93 30.81
CA LYS A 607 4.26 -12.73 30.43
C LYS A 607 4.03 -12.64 28.92
N LEU A 608 3.60 -13.74 28.32
CA LEU A 608 2.97 -13.70 27.01
C LEU A 608 1.47 -13.51 27.24
N THR A 609 0.95 -12.39 26.76
CA THR A 609 -0.41 -11.93 27.04
C THR A 609 -1.23 -11.89 25.77
N ALA A 610 -2.53 -12.16 25.91
CA ALA A 610 -3.55 -11.91 24.92
C ALA A 610 -4.75 -11.20 25.55
N TYR A 611 -5.53 -10.53 24.71
CA TYR A 611 -6.82 -9.96 25.08
C TYR A 611 -7.94 -10.63 24.28
N ARG A 612 -8.97 -11.13 24.97
CA ARG A 612 -10.09 -11.88 24.39
C ARG A 612 -11.28 -10.98 24.09
N TRP A 613 -11.20 -10.24 22.98
CA TRP A 613 -12.25 -9.30 22.56
C TRP A 613 -13.46 -10.02 21.95
N SER A 614 -14.65 -9.73 22.46
CA SER A 614 -15.89 -10.45 22.14
C SER A 614 -17.02 -9.52 21.67
N GLY A 615 -16.70 -8.28 21.28
CA GLY A 615 -17.67 -7.29 20.80
C GLY A 615 -17.87 -6.08 21.71
N GLU A 616 -17.18 -6.03 22.84
CA GLU A 616 -17.30 -4.94 23.79
C GLU A 616 -16.69 -3.63 23.27
N LYS A 617 -17.34 -2.50 23.56
CA LYS A 617 -16.81 -1.16 23.25
C LYS A 617 -15.93 -0.61 24.36
N GLU A 618 -16.28 -0.91 25.60
CA GLU A 618 -15.44 -0.64 26.76
C GLU A 618 -14.69 -1.92 27.11
N LEU A 619 -13.36 -1.85 27.07
CA LEU A 619 -12.45 -2.93 27.38
C LEU A 619 -12.44 -3.21 28.88
N SER A 620 -12.19 -4.47 29.24
CA SER A 620 -12.17 -4.93 30.63
C SER A 620 -10.88 -5.69 30.93
N ASP A 621 -10.32 -5.44 32.11
CA ASP A 621 -9.13 -6.14 32.61
C ASP A 621 -9.36 -7.66 32.72
N GLU A 622 -10.61 -8.10 32.89
CA GLU A 622 -10.99 -9.51 33.00
C GLU A 622 -10.79 -10.30 31.70
N ASN A 623 -10.71 -9.62 30.56
CA ASN A 623 -10.55 -10.25 29.25
C ASN A 623 -9.09 -10.54 28.89
N PHE A 624 -8.13 -10.19 29.75
CA PHE A 624 -6.73 -10.58 29.56
C PHE A 624 -6.49 -12.05 29.92
N ILE A 625 -5.76 -12.74 29.06
CA ILE A 625 -5.30 -14.12 29.26
C ILE A 625 -3.79 -14.13 29.09
N TRP A 626 -3.06 -14.76 30.00
CA TRP A 626 -1.60 -14.81 29.91
C TRP A 626 -1.02 -16.13 30.39
N VAL A 627 0.24 -16.33 30.04
CA VAL A 627 1.11 -17.40 30.55
C VAL A 627 2.47 -16.79 30.92
N ASN A 628 3.12 -17.31 31.97
CA ASN A 628 4.42 -16.78 32.40
C ASN A 628 5.58 -17.33 31.54
N ALA A 629 6.66 -16.57 31.44
CA ALA A 629 7.89 -17.02 30.76
C ALA A 629 8.48 -18.29 31.38
N LYS A 630 8.42 -18.42 32.71
CA LYS A 630 8.96 -19.55 33.48
C LYS A 630 7.86 -20.31 34.22
N GLY A 631 7.29 -21.33 33.58
CA GLY A 631 6.32 -22.25 34.19
C GLY A 631 5.00 -21.60 34.59
N ASP A 632 3.92 -22.36 34.54
CA ASP A 632 2.72 -22.10 35.35
C ASP A 632 2.65 -23.25 36.37
#